data_AF-A0A1S3G323-F1
#
_entry.id   AF-A0A1S3G323-F1
#
_cell.length_a   1.000
_cell.length_b   1.000
_cell.length_c   1.000
_cell.angle_alpha   90.00
_cell.angle_beta   90.00
_cell.angle_gamma   90.00
#
_symmetry.space_group_name_H-M   'P 1'
#
loop_
_entity.id
_entity.type
_entity.pdbx_description
1 polymer ?
#
loop_
_entity_poly.entity_id
_entity_poly.type
_entity_poly.pdbx_seq_one_letter_code
_entity_poly.pdbx_strand_id
1 'polypeptide(L)'
;MGVKRSLQSGGVLLSLLTNVLTVLSTATNYWTRQHGGHSGLWQECVQGNCSNIPCQRVGTEAPAFWLLCCDPVFSPAGQIRVKPDKSGVVTDGVKHSMNPFCEIAVEEAVRLKEKKLVKEVIAVSCGPSQCQETIRTALAMGADRGIHVEIPAAEANHLGPLQVAKVLAKLAEKEKVNLVLMGKQAIDDDCNQTGQMTAGLLDWPQGTFASQVTIEGDKLKVEREIDGGLETLRLKLPAVVTADLRLNEPRYATLPNIMKAKKKKIEVIKAGDLGVDLTSKLSVVSVEDPPQRTAGVKVETTEDLVAKLREVGRI
;
A
#
# COMPACT_ATOMS: atom_id res chain seq x y z
N MET A 1 -38.25 -69.09 37.24
CA MET A 1 -38.04 -68.39 35.94
C MET A 1 -37.61 -66.91 36.05
N GLY A 2 -37.30 -66.36 37.24
CA GLY A 2 -37.00 -64.92 37.39
C GLY A 2 -35.54 -64.47 37.23
N VAL A 3 -34.55 -65.36 37.38
CA VAL A 3 -33.13 -64.95 37.50
C VAL A 3 -32.44 -64.76 36.14
N LYS A 4 -32.87 -65.46 35.08
CA LYS A 4 -32.25 -65.36 33.74
C LYS A 4 -32.54 -64.04 33.00
N ARG A 5 -33.66 -63.36 33.28
CA ARG A 5 -34.00 -62.08 32.63
C ARG A 5 -33.22 -60.88 33.21
N SER A 6 -32.90 -60.90 34.51
CA SER A 6 -32.17 -59.81 35.18
C SER A 6 -30.69 -59.71 34.77
N LEU A 7 -30.05 -60.84 34.44
CA LEU A 7 -28.65 -60.88 34.00
C LEU A 7 -28.47 -60.42 32.55
N GLN A 8 -29.46 -60.68 31.68
CA GLN A 8 -29.43 -60.18 30.30
C GLN A 8 -29.66 -58.66 30.22
N SER A 9 -30.55 -58.10 31.03
CA SER A 9 -30.77 -56.64 31.05
C SER A 9 -29.58 -55.87 31.62
N GLY A 10 -28.89 -56.43 32.62
CA GLY A 10 -27.68 -55.83 33.19
C GLY A 10 -26.51 -55.79 32.21
N GLY A 11 -26.31 -56.86 31.43
CA GLY A 11 -25.24 -56.91 30.41
C GLY A 11 -25.45 -55.93 29.25
N VAL A 12 -26.70 -55.70 28.84
CA VAL A 12 -27.04 -54.73 27.79
C VAL A 12 -26.83 -53.30 28.28
N LEU A 13 -27.15 -53.01 29.55
CA LEU A 13 -26.91 -51.67 30.12
C LEU A 13 -25.41 -51.37 30.27
N LEU A 14 -24.62 -52.37 30.67
CA LEU A 14 -23.17 -52.22 30.81
C LEU A 14 -22.47 -52.04 29.45
N SER A 15 -22.94 -52.73 28.40
CA SER A 15 -22.39 -52.58 27.04
C SER A 15 -22.76 -51.23 26.40
N LEU A 16 -23.96 -50.72 26.68
CA LEU A 16 -24.37 -49.37 26.28
C LEU A 16 -23.52 -48.30 26.96
N LEU A 17 -23.28 -48.42 28.28
CA LEU A 17 -22.45 -47.47 29.02
C LEU A 17 -20.99 -47.48 28.55
N THR A 18 -20.42 -48.65 28.27
CA THR A 18 -19.05 -48.76 27.73
C THR A 18 -18.95 -48.18 26.32
N ASN A 19 -19.92 -48.44 25.44
CA ASN A 19 -19.94 -47.83 24.11
C ASN A 19 -20.08 -46.30 24.15
N VAL A 20 -20.92 -45.76 25.04
CA VAL A 20 -21.08 -44.31 25.21
C VAL A 20 -19.81 -43.66 25.76
N LEU A 21 -19.16 -44.27 26.75
CA LEU A 21 -17.87 -43.80 27.28
C LEU A 21 -16.75 -43.88 26.24
N THR A 22 -16.76 -44.88 25.36
CA THR A 22 -15.77 -45.01 24.28
C THR A 22 -15.98 -43.93 23.22
N VAL A 23 -17.22 -43.61 22.85
CA VAL A 23 -17.56 -42.51 21.92
C VAL A 23 -17.23 -41.14 22.51
N LEU A 24 -17.47 -40.94 23.81
CA LEU A 24 -17.08 -39.70 24.48
C LEU A 24 -15.55 -39.56 24.54
N SER A 25 -14.82 -40.63 24.88
CA SER A 25 -13.35 -40.66 24.87
C SER A 25 -12.74 -40.35 23.50
N THR A 26 -13.31 -40.88 22.41
CA THR A 26 -12.84 -40.58 21.05
C THR A 26 -13.20 -39.15 20.64
N ALA A 27 -14.34 -38.61 21.07
CA ALA A 27 -14.73 -37.22 20.81
C ALA A 27 -13.83 -36.20 21.54
N THR A 28 -13.44 -36.46 22.80
CA THR A 28 -12.53 -35.55 23.53
C THR A 28 -11.12 -35.57 22.95
N ASN A 29 -10.62 -36.74 22.53
CA ASN A 29 -9.32 -36.86 21.85
C ASN A 29 -9.31 -36.25 20.43
N TYR A 30 -10.48 -36.14 19.79
CA TYR A 30 -10.63 -35.46 18.50
C TYR A 30 -10.48 -33.93 18.62
N TRP A 31 -10.81 -33.38 19.79
CA TRP A 31 -10.76 -31.92 20.04
C TRP A 31 -9.43 -31.42 20.61
N THR A 32 -8.66 -32.26 21.30
CA THR A 32 -7.38 -31.85 21.91
C THR A 32 -6.18 -31.89 20.96
N ARG A 33 -6.36 -32.24 19.68
CA ARG A 33 -5.22 -32.40 18.76
C ARG A 33 -5.43 -31.80 17.37
N GLN A 34 -5.72 -30.49 17.26
CA GLN A 34 -5.42 -29.71 16.05
C GLN A 34 -5.09 -28.23 16.32
N HIS A 35 -3.80 -27.93 16.47
CA HIS A 35 -3.20 -26.78 15.80
C HIS A 35 -2.54 -27.32 14.53
N GLY A 36 -3.20 -27.15 13.38
CA GLY A 36 -2.66 -27.47 12.05
C GLY A 36 -2.65 -28.96 11.71
N GLY A 37 -3.73 -29.45 11.12
CA GLY A 37 -3.75 -30.75 10.44
C GLY A 37 -5.09 -30.98 9.76
N HIS A 38 -5.14 -31.68 8.63
CA HIS A 38 -6.39 -32.13 8.03
C HIS A 38 -6.88 -33.41 8.70
N SER A 39 -8.19 -33.56 8.86
CA SER A 39 -8.84 -34.73 9.45
C SER A 39 -8.94 -35.89 8.46
N GLY A 40 -8.61 -37.10 8.92
CA GLY A 40 -9.10 -38.35 8.37
C GLY A 40 -8.05 -39.23 7.68
N LEU A 41 -7.84 -40.40 8.29
CA LEU A 41 -7.27 -41.65 7.76
C LEU A 41 -6.34 -41.61 6.52
N TRP A 42 -5.19 -42.26 6.69
CA TRP A 42 -4.24 -42.80 5.68
C TRP A 42 -2.85 -42.13 5.62
N GLN A 43 -1.86 -42.97 5.97
CA GLN A 43 -0.46 -43.12 5.51
C GLN A 43 0.46 -41.88 5.38
N GLU A 44 1.67 -42.05 5.92
CA GLU A 44 2.78 -41.10 5.95
C GLU A 44 3.15 -40.54 4.57
N CYS A 45 3.27 -39.22 4.51
CA CYS A 45 3.57 -38.47 3.31
C CYS A 45 5.09 -38.43 3.09
N VAL A 46 5.60 -39.14 2.08
CA VAL A 46 7.01 -39.07 1.66
C VAL A 46 7.10 -38.34 0.32
N GLN A 47 7.88 -37.25 0.27
CA GLN A 47 8.21 -36.49 -0.94
C GLN A 47 7.02 -35.91 -1.75
N GLY A 48 5.95 -35.48 -1.07
CA GLY A 48 5.04 -34.48 -1.63
C GLY A 48 4.09 -34.94 -2.73
N ASN A 49 3.75 -36.23 -2.79
CA ASN A 49 2.69 -36.74 -3.67
C ASN A 49 1.67 -37.56 -2.88
N CYS A 50 0.44 -37.04 -2.76
CA CYS A 50 -0.73 -37.79 -2.30
C CYS A 50 -1.58 -38.19 -3.52
N SER A 51 -2.16 -39.38 -3.48
CA SER A 51 -2.83 -40.08 -4.59
C SER A 51 -3.94 -39.28 -5.30
N ASN A 52 -3.94 -39.37 -6.64
CA ASN A 52 -4.97 -39.12 -7.67
C ASN A 52 -5.94 -37.93 -7.57
N ILE A 53 -5.80 -37.05 -6.59
CA ILE A 53 -6.40 -35.71 -6.58
C ILE A 53 -5.21 -34.78 -6.36
N PRO A 54 -4.98 -33.78 -7.23
CA PRO A 54 -3.91 -32.83 -7.00
C PRO A 54 -4.18 -32.17 -5.66
N CYS A 55 -3.28 -32.41 -4.71
CA CYS A 55 -3.28 -31.73 -3.43
C CYS A 55 -3.28 -30.24 -3.76
N GLN A 56 -4.42 -29.57 -3.56
CA GLN A 56 -4.50 -28.13 -3.56
C GLN A 56 -3.64 -27.71 -2.37
N ARG A 57 -2.33 -27.56 -2.62
CA ARG A 57 -1.58 -26.53 -1.94
C ARG A 57 -2.44 -25.30 -2.14
N VAL A 58 -3.10 -24.85 -1.07
CA VAL A 58 -3.48 -23.44 -0.97
C VAL A 58 -2.16 -22.76 -1.20
N GLY A 59 -1.95 -22.34 -2.44
CA GLY A 59 -0.77 -21.62 -2.82
C GLY A 59 -0.77 -20.46 -1.86
N THR A 60 0.26 -20.40 -1.02
CA THR A 60 0.83 -19.11 -0.66
C THR A 60 1.32 -18.52 -1.98
N GLU A 61 0.39 -18.14 -2.86
CA GLU A 61 0.66 -17.31 -4.01
C GLU A 61 1.12 -16.01 -3.37
N ALA A 62 2.45 -15.84 -3.35
CA ALA A 62 3.08 -14.66 -2.83
C ALA A 62 2.35 -13.45 -3.44
N PRO A 63 1.86 -12.51 -2.60
CA PRO A 63 0.98 -11.44 -3.04
C PRO A 63 1.60 -10.71 -4.24
N ALA A 64 0.84 -10.63 -5.34
CA ALA A 64 1.13 -9.67 -6.40
C ALA A 64 0.89 -8.29 -5.80
N PHE A 65 1.94 -7.49 -5.76
CA PHE A 65 1.99 -6.27 -4.96
C PHE A 65 2.14 -5.10 -5.90
N TRP A 66 1.32 -4.08 -5.72
CA TRP A 66 1.27 -2.97 -6.65
C TRP A 66 1.61 -1.67 -5.96
N LEU A 67 2.28 -0.83 -6.74
CA LEU A 67 2.81 0.46 -6.37
C LEU A 67 2.08 1.52 -7.22
N LEU A 68 1.43 2.49 -6.58
CA LEU A 68 0.94 3.75 -7.18
C LEU A 68 1.39 4.89 -6.26
N CYS A 69 1.75 6.13 -6.61
CA CYS A 69 1.46 6.94 -7.76
C CYS A 69 2.70 7.74 -8.13
N CYS A 70 3.26 7.46 -9.30
CA CYS A 70 4.30 8.30 -9.86
C CYS A 70 3.63 9.54 -10.46
N ASP A 71 3.03 10.40 -9.64
CA ASP A 71 2.62 11.72 -10.11
C ASP A 71 3.90 12.50 -10.46
N PRO A 72 4.03 12.99 -11.70
CA PRO A 72 5.13 13.87 -12.05
C PRO A 72 4.93 15.18 -11.32
N VAL A 73 5.70 15.39 -10.26
CA VAL A 73 5.63 16.62 -9.48
C VAL A 73 6.79 17.53 -9.86
N PHE A 74 6.61 18.82 -9.63
CA PHE A 74 7.68 19.80 -9.67
C PHE A 74 8.90 19.32 -8.88
N SER A 75 10.08 19.47 -9.47
CA SER A 75 11.33 19.21 -8.77
C SER A 75 11.39 20.03 -7.48
N PRO A 76 11.63 19.42 -6.30
CA PRO A 76 11.64 20.11 -5.00
C PRO A 76 12.64 21.27 -4.92
N ALA A 77 13.69 21.25 -5.76
CA ALA A 77 14.72 22.27 -5.81
C ALA A 77 14.32 23.54 -6.60
N GLY A 78 13.21 23.52 -7.34
CA GLY A 78 12.77 24.65 -8.17
C GLY A 78 11.89 25.63 -7.41
N GLN A 79 12.14 26.93 -7.54
CA GLN A 79 11.23 27.95 -7.02
C GLN A 79 9.96 28.00 -7.90
N ILE A 80 8.82 27.65 -7.30
CA ILE A 80 7.52 27.69 -7.96
C ILE A 80 7.10 29.14 -8.17
N ARG A 81 6.49 29.43 -9.31
CA ARG A 81 5.95 30.75 -9.66
C ARG A 81 4.46 30.62 -9.95
N VAL A 82 3.66 31.48 -9.33
CA VAL A 82 2.24 31.61 -9.64
C VAL A 82 2.09 32.32 -11.00
N LYS A 83 1.13 31.88 -11.81
CA LYS A 83 0.83 32.53 -13.08
C LYS A 83 0.24 33.93 -12.83
N PRO A 84 0.54 34.93 -13.68
CA PRO A 84 -0.02 36.27 -13.52
C PRO A 84 -1.56 36.32 -13.57
N ASP A 85 -2.19 35.34 -14.23
CA ASP A 85 -3.65 35.19 -14.34
C ASP A 85 -4.29 34.53 -13.11
N LYS A 86 -3.50 34.15 -12.09
CA LYS A 86 -3.94 33.44 -10.87
C LYS A 86 -4.68 32.12 -11.14
N SER A 87 -4.55 31.55 -12.34
CA SER A 87 -5.20 30.29 -12.70
C SER A 87 -4.49 29.04 -12.17
N GLY A 88 -3.23 29.19 -11.73
CA GLY A 88 -2.41 28.09 -11.25
C GLY A 88 -0.93 28.47 -11.19
N VAL A 89 -0.07 27.45 -11.16
CA VAL A 89 1.39 27.59 -11.17
C VAL A 89 1.96 27.39 -12.57
N VAL A 90 3.13 27.97 -12.84
CA VAL A 90 3.82 27.80 -14.13
C VAL A 90 4.40 26.39 -14.23
N THR A 91 3.86 25.58 -15.13
CA THR A 91 4.32 24.22 -15.45
C THR A 91 5.34 24.18 -16.59
N ASP A 92 5.29 25.16 -17.49
CA ASP A 92 6.06 25.14 -18.73
C ASP A 92 7.54 25.43 -18.47
N GLY A 93 8.41 24.57 -19.01
CA GLY A 93 9.86 24.69 -18.85
C GLY A 93 10.39 24.33 -17.46
N VAL A 94 9.52 23.88 -16.54
CA VAL A 94 9.95 23.40 -15.22
C VAL A 94 10.27 21.91 -15.29
N LYS A 95 11.38 21.51 -14.65
CA LYS A 95 11.77 20.10 -14.57
C LYS A 95 10.81 19.37 -13.63
N HIS A 96 10.15 18.35 -14.16
CA HIS A 96 9.32 17.43 -13.39
C HIS A 96 10.16 16.21 -12.96
N SER A 97 9.86 15.66 -11.79
CA SER A 97 10.48 14.46 -11.24
C SER A 97 9.43 13.58 -10.57
N MET A 98 9.82 12.36 -10.21
CA MET A 98 8.96 11.52 -9.37
C MET A 98 8.78 12.20 -8.01
N ASN A 99 7.58 12.12 -7.45
CA ASN A 99 7.33 12.54 -6.08
C ASN A 99 8.27 11.76 -5.12
N PRO A 100 9.02 12.44 -4.22
CA PRO A 100 9.96 11.77 -3.31
C PRO A 100 9.33 10.67 -2.45
N PHE A 101 8.10 10.87 -1.95
CA PHE A 101 7.40 9.84 -1.18
C PHE A 101 7.08 8.59 -2.02
N CYS A 102 6.90 8.77 -3.32
CA CYS A 102 6.61 7.68 -4.24
C CYS A 102 7.89 6.92 -4.61
N GLU A 103 9.05 7.57 -4.67
CA GLU A 103 10.36 6.88 -4.79
C GLU A 103 10.59 5.91 -3.62
N ILE A 104 10.25 6.33 -2.41
CA ILE A 104 10.35 5.51 -1.18
C ILE A 104 9.39 4.33 -1.22
N ALA A 105 8.16 4.56 -1.69
CA ALA A 105 7.20 3.48 -1.89
C ALA A 105 7.71 2.45 -2.93
N VAL A 106 8.35 2.92 -4.02
CA VAL A 106 8.95 2.05 -5.04
C VAL A 106 10.05 1.20 -4.44
N GLU A 107 10.95 1.84 -3.69
CA GLU A 107 12.06 1.16 -3.04
C GLU A 107 11.58 0.08 -2.08
N GLU A 108 10.56 0.35 -1.26
CA GLU A 108 10.04 -0.67 -0.33
C GLU A 108 9.45 -1.86 -1.08
N ALA A 109 8.66 -1.60 -2.13
CA ALA A 109 8.12 -2.66 -2.98
C ALA A 109 9.22 -3.52 -3.61
N VAL A 110 10.31 -2.90 -4.08
CA VAL A 110 11.48 -3.60 -4.63
C VAL A 110 12.21 -4.39 -3.55
N ARG A 111 12.41 -3.85 -2.36
CA ARG A 111 13.02 -4.57 -1.21
C ARG A 111 12.21 -5.79 -0.81
N LEU A 112 10.89 -5.68 -0.79
CA LEU A 112 9.99 -6.82 -0.52
C LEU A 112 10.08 -7.89 -1.60
N LYS A 113 10.25 -7.50 -2.87
CA LYS A 113 10.50 -8.43 -3.98
C LYS A 113 11.86 -9.12 -3.86
N GLU A 114 12.91 -8.39 -3.50
CA GLU A 114 14.26 -8.96 -3.29
C GLU A 114 14.28 -9.98 -2.15
N LYS A 115 13.48 -9.75 -1.10
CA LYS A 115 13.22 -10.70 0.00
C LYS A 115 12.34 -11.89 -0.40
N LYS A 116 11.87 -11.95 -1.66
CA LYS A 116 10.96 -12.98 -2.19
C LYS A 116 9.61 -13.05 -1.47
N LEU A 117 9.20 -11.98 -0.81
CA LEU A 117 7.89 -11.87 -0.17
C LEU A 117 6.83 -11.40 -1.16
N VAL A 118 7.25 -10.78 -2.26
CA VAL A 118 6.43 -10.26 -3.34
C VAL A 118 6.85 -10.90 -4.65
N LYS A 119 5.87 -11.29 -5.48
CA LYS A 119 6.11 -11.95 -6.77
C LYS A 119 6.32 -10.95 -7.92
N GLU A 120 5.52 -9.91 -7.95
CA GLU A 120 5.45 -8.93 -9.04
C GLU A 120 5.24 -7.55 -8.43
N VAL A 121 5.95 -6.54 -8.95
CA VAL A 121 5.79 -5.13 -8.63
C VAL A 121 5.34 -4.39 -9.87
N ILE A 122 4.19 -3.74 -9.81
CA ILE A 122 3.71 -2.93 -10.93
C ILE A 122 3.58 -1.48 -10.52
N ALA A 123 4.18 -0.61 -11.33
CA ALA A 123 4.14 0.83 -11.14
C ALA A 123 3.01 1.42 -11.97
N VAL A 124 2.12 2.19 -11.34
CA VAL A 124 1.04 2.84 -12.07
C VAL A 124 1.09 4.37 -11.85
N SER A 125 0.66 5.15 -12.84
CA SER A 125 0.53 6.61 -12.76
C SER A 125 -0.67 7.06 -13.59
N CYS A 126 -1.36 8.11 -13.11
CA CYS A 126 -2.53 8.68 -13.75
C CYS A 126 -2.21 10.10 -14.20
N GLY A 127 -2.47 10.44 -15.46
CA GLY A 127 -2.20 11.80 -15.93
C GLY A 127 -1.89 11.88 -17.42
N PRO A 128 -1.25 12.97 -17.87
CA PRO A 128 -0.92 13.14 -19.27
C PRO A 128 0.25 12.25 -19.69
N SER A 129 0.53 12.17 -20.99
CA SER A 129 1.52 11.24 -21.55
C SER A 129 2.93 11.36 -20.97
N GLN A 130 3.29 12.50 -20.40
CA GLN A 130 4.54 12.74 -19.67
C GLN A 130 4.72 11.80 -18.46
N CYS A 131 3.62 11.33 -17.84
CA CYS A 131 3.65 10.38 -16.72
C CYS A 131 4.37 9.06 -17.08
N GLN A 132 4.45 8.71 -18.37
CA GLN A 132 5.19 7.53 -18.82
C GLN A 132 6.69 7.63 -18.50
N GLU A 133 7.28 8.82 -18.47
CA GLU A 133 8.68 9.00 -18.08
C GLU A 133 8.90 8.62 -16.62
N THR A 134 7.99 9.05 -15.74
CA THR A 134 8.02 8.71 -14.31
C THR A 134 7.84 7.21 -14.09
N ILE A 135 6.92 6.56 -14.84
CA ILE A 135 6.78 5.09 -14.82
C ILE A 135 8.08 4.42 -15.27
N ARG A 136 8.77 4.92 -16.30
CA ARG A 136 10.06 4.37 -16.73
C ARG A 136 11.13 4.46 -15.65
N THR A 137 11.13 5.52 -14.85
CA THR A 137 12.02 5.63 -13.68
C THR A 137 11.71 4.53 -12.66
N ALA A 138 10.45 4.27 -12.32
CA ALA A 138 10.06 3.18 -11.42
C ALA A 138 10.45 1.79 -11.97
N LEU A 139 10.27 1.58 -13.29
CA LEU A 139 10.71 0.38 -14.00
C LEU A 139 12.23 0.19 -13.97
N ALA A 140 12.99 1.28 -13.94
CA ALA A 140 14.46 1.28 -13.84
C ALA A 140 14.94 1.04 -12.40
N MET A 141 14.19 1.47 -11.39
CA MET A 141 14.47 1.16 -9.97
C MET A 141 14.26 -0.32 -9.65
N GLY A 142 13.26 -0.94 -10.27
CA GLY A 142 13.04 -2.38 -10.11
C GLY A 142 11.63 -2.88 -10.37
N ALA A 143 10.66 -2.03 -10.72
CA ALA A 143 9.31 -2.49 -11.05
C ALA A 143 9.30 -3.39 -12.31
N ASP A 144 8.41 -4.37 -12.35
CA ASP A 144 8.36 -5.40 -13.40
C ASP A 144 7.61 -4.92 -14.65
N ARG A 145 6.44 -4.30 -14.47
CA ARG A 145 5.66 -3.65 -15.54
C ARG A 145 5.07 -2.33 -15.08
N GLY A 146 4.54 -1.55 -16.03
CA GLY A 146 3.93 -0.27 -15.77
C GLY A 146 2.52 -0.15 -16.37
N ILE A 147 1.62 0.56 -15.70
CA ILE A 147 0.34 0.98 -16.28
C ILE A 147 0.24 2.50 -16.25
N HIS A 148 -0.07 3.09 -17.39
CA HIS A 148 -0.35 4.49 -17.54
C HIS A 148 -1.86 4.67 -17.74
N VAL A 149 -2.51 5.32 -16.78
CA VAL A 149 -3.91 5.73 -16.94
C VAL A 149 -3.89 7.09 -17.61
N GLU A 150 -4.11 7.08 -18.92
CA GLU A 150 -4.03 8.27 -19.75
C GLU A 150 -5.24 9.17 -19.50
N ILE A 151 -4.93 10.41 -19.11
CA ILE A 151 -5.87 11.50 -18.88
C ILE A 151 -5.37 12.71 -19.68
N PRO A 152 -6.19 13.30 -20.57
CA PRO A 152 -5.78 14.46 -21.34
C PRO A 152 -5.29 15.61 -20.44
N ALA A 153 -4.26 16.34 -20.87
CA ALA A 153 -3.68 17.43 -20.08
C ALA A 153 -4.70 18.51 -19.66
N ALA A 154 -5.74 18.73 -20.47
CA ALA A 154 -6.83 19.65 -20.14
C ALA A 154 -7.66 19.19 -18.92
N GLU A 155 -7.84 17.88 -18.75
CA GLU A 155 -8.58 17.28 -17.63
C GLU A 155 -7.67 16.97 -16.45
N ALA A 156 -6.36 16.80 -16.70
CA ALA A 156 -5.36 16.54 -15.67
C ALA A 156 -5.29 17.65 -14.61
N ASN A 157 -5.53 18.92 -14.98
CA ASN A 157 -5.59 20.04 -14.02
C ASN A 157 -6.74 19.94 -13.01
N HIS A 158 -7.76 19.11 -13.30
CA HIS A 158 -8.90 18.86 -12.41
C HIS A 158 -8.82 17.50 -11.73
N LEU A 159 -7.72 16.77 -11.94
CA LEU A 159 -7.52 15.47 -11.34
C LEU A 159 -7.18 15.65 -9.87
N GLY A 160 -8.08 15.23 -8.99
CA GLY A 160 -7.89 15.26 -7.56
C GLY A 160 -7.67 13.86 -6.95
N PRO A 161 -7.37 13.80 -5.64
CA PRO A 161 -7.20 12.55 -4.90
C PRO A 161 -8.37 11.57 -5.04
N LEU A 162 -9.61 12.07 -5.14
CA LEU A 162 -10.82 11.25 -5.28
C LEU A 162 -10.82 10.46 -6.60
N GLN A 163 -10.51 11.12 -7.71
CA GLN A 163 -10.49 10.49 -9.03
C GLN A 163 -9.38 9.44 -9.09
N VAL A 164 -8.18 9.79 -8.61
CA VAL A 164 -7.04 8.87 -8.53
C VAL A 164 -7.38 7.66 -7.66
N ALA A 165 -8.02 7.86 -6.50
CA ALA A 165 -8.43 6.77 -5.61
C ALA A 165 -9.45 5.82 -6.24
N LYS A 166 -10.40 6.33 -7.04
CA LYS A 166 -11.36 5.49 -7.79
C LYS A 166 -10.70 4.65 -8.87
N VAL A 167 -9.81 5.27 -9.65
CA VAL A 167 -9.00 4.58 -10.66
C VAL A 167 -8.18 3.47 -10.01
N LEU A 168 -7.54 3.79 -8.88
CA LEU A 168 -6.78 2.85 -8.08
C LEU A 168 -7.58 1.66 -7.59
N ALA A 169 -8.75 1.91 -7.01
CA ALA A 169 -9.61 0.86 -6.49
C ALA A 169 -10.00 -0.11 -7.62
N LYS A 170 -10.39 0.41 -8.78
CA LYS A 170 -10.74 -0.42 -9.95
C LYS A 170 -9.57 -1.23 -10.48
N LEU A 171 -8.36 -0.65 -10.46
CA LEU A 171 -7.16 -1.37 -10.86
C LEU A 171 -6.75 -2.45 -9.85
N ALA A 172 -6.86 -2.15 -8.56
CA ALA A 172 -6.61 -3.11 -7.49
C ALA A 172 -7.51 -4.36 -7.62
N GLU A 173 -8.79 -4.15 -7.94
CA GLU A 173 -9.75 -5.23 -8.22
C GLU A 173 -9.42 -5.99 -9.51
N LYS A 174 -9.17 -5.28 -10.62
CA LYS A 174 -8.86 -5.87 -11.95
C LYS A 174 -7.63 -6.77 -11.89
N GLU A 175 -6.59 -6.30 -11.23
CA GLU A 175 -5.29 -6.97 -11.18
C GLU A 175 -5.14 -7.91 -9.96
N LYS A 176 -6.15 -7.98 -9.09
CA LYS A 176 -6.22 -8.84 -7.90
C LYS A 176 -5.01 -8.66 -6.98
N VAL A 177 -4.76 -7.42 -6.62
CA VAL A 177 -3.60 -7.04 -5.82
C VAL A 177 -3.87 -7.31 -4.34
N ASN A 178 -2.82 -7.59 -3.58
CA ASN A 178 -2.98 -7.87 -2.14
C ASN A 178 -2.42 -6.74 -1.26
N LEU A 179 -1.66 -5.81 -1.83
CA LEU A 179 -1.17 -4.65 -1.09
C LEU A 179 -0.89 -3.52 -2.07
N VAL A 180 -1.36 -2.34 -1.71
CA VAL A 180 -1.12 -1.08 -2.42
C VAL A 180 -0.15 -0.25 -1.58
N LEU A 181 1.04 0.02 -2.11
CA LEU A 181 1.96 1.01 -1.54
C LEU A 181 1.88 2.32 -2.30
N MET A 182 1.86 3.42 -1.57
CA MET A 182 1.94 4.76 -2.13
C MET A 182 2.70 5.74 -1.25
N GLY A 183 3.01 6.92 -1.78
CA GLY A 183 3.55 8.00 -0.97
C GLY A 183 2.51 8.53 0.01
N LYS A 184 2.97 9.07 1.14
CA LYS A 184 2.11 9.80 2.10
C LYS A 184 1.35 10.94 1.43
N GLN A 185 2.07 11.84 0.77
CA GLN A 185 1.49 13.03 0.13
C GLN A 185 2.21 13.30 -1.19
N ALA A 186 1.54 13.99 -2.11
CA ALA A 186 2.18 14.60 -3.26
C ALA A 186 2.58 16.04 -2.88
N ILE A 187 3.77 16.46 -3.29
CA ILE A 187 4.34 17.76 -2.87
C ILE A 187 3.80 18.97 -3.65
N ASP A 188 2.95 18.74 -4.64
CA ASP A 188 2.22 19.75 -5.40
C ASP A 188 0.86 20.09 -4.76
N ASP A 189 0.06 19.07 -4.47
CA ASP A 189 -1.28 19.24 -3.89
C ASP A 189 -1.31 19.21 -2.36
N ASP A 190 -0.25 18.69 -1.73
CA ASP A 190 -0.10 18.45 -0.28
C ASP A 190 -1.35 17.85 0.39
N CYS A 191 -2.13 17.07 -0.36
CA CYS A 191 -3.46 16.64 0.09
C CYS A 191 -3.42 15.53 1.13
N ASN A 192 -2.44 14.62 1.05
CA ASN A 192 -2.31 13.47 1.95
C ASN A 192 -3.64 12.69 2.09
N GLN A 193 -4.32 12.41 0.98
CA GLN A 193 -5.69 11.86 0.93
C GLN A 193 -5.81 10.57 0.12
N THR A 194 -5.09 10.46 -1.00
CA THR A 194 -5.27 9.40 -2.01
C THR A 194 -5.23 8.00 -1.40
N GLY A 195 -4.33 7.74 -0.44
CA GLY A 195 -4.20 6.43 0.19
C GLY A 195 -5.36 6.06 1.08
N GLN A 196 -5.78 6.96 1.94
CA GLN A 196 -6.92 6.75 2.84
C GLN A 196 -8.21 6.60 2.04
N MET A 197 -8.37 7.38 0.96
CA MET A 197 -9.54 7.27 0.08
C MET A 197 -9.55 5.93 -0.68
N THR A 198 -8.39 5.48 -1.17
CA THR A 198 -8.28 4.18 -1.84
C THR A 198 -8.63 3.03 -0.90
N ALA A 199 -8.12 3.08 0.34
CA ALA A 199 -8.45 2.11 1.37
C ALA A 199 -9.94 2.08 1.69
N GLY A 200 -10.56 3.27 1.82
CA GLY A 200 -12.01 3.38 2.07
C GLY A 200 -12.87 2.87 0.90
N LEU A 201 -12.46 3.09 -0.35
CA LEU A 201 -13.18 2.61 -1.53
C LEU A 201 -13.10 1.09 -1.70
N LEU A 202 -11.98 0.48 -1.30
CA LEU A 202 -11.77 -0.97 -1.34
C LEU A 202 -12.29 -1.70 -0.08
N ASP A 203 -12.67 -0.95 0.96
CA ASP A 203 -12.94 -1.47 2.30
C ASP A 203 -11.75 -2.26 2.88
N TRP A 204 -10.53 -1.75 2.67
CA TRP A 204 -9.28 -2.37 3.11
C TRP A 204 -8.70 -1.66 4.34
N PRO A 205 -8.01 -2.39 5.24
CA PRO A 205 -7.24 -1.79 6.31
C PRO A 205 -6.11 -0.90 5.75
N GLN A 206 -5.82 0.19 6.46
CA GLN A 206 -4.81 1.17 6.07
C GLN A 206 -3.68 1.30 7.11
N GLY A 207 -2.45 1.47 6.62
CA GLY A 207 -1.28 1.81 7.43
C GLY A 207 -0.66 3.09 6.91
N THR A 208 -1.07 4.23 7.45
CA THR A 208 -0.57 5.54 7.00
C THR A 208 0.72 5.94 7.73
N PHE A 209 1.53 6.79 7.09
CA PHE A 209 2.81 7.30 7.62
C PHE A 209 3.76 6.19 8.07
N ALA A 210 3.87 5.13 7.27
CA ALA A 210 4.69 3.97 7.61
C ALA A 210 6.18 4.32 7.59
N SER A 211 6.86 4.10 8.71
CA SER A 211 8.32 4.14 8.86
C SER A 211 8.97 2.76 8.87
N GLN A 212 8.20 1.70 9.11
CA GLN A 212 8.67 0.32 8.96
C GLN A 212 7.51 -0.58 8.50
N VAL A 213 7.79 -1.49 7.55
CA VAL A 213 6.82 -2.47 7.07
C VAL A 213 7.41 -3.88 7.17
N THR A 214 6.67 -4.81 7.76
CA THR A 214 7.05 -6.23 7.87
C THR A 214 5.86 -7.11 7.51
N ILE A 215 6.05 -8.04 6.58
CA ILE A 215 5.03 -9.03 6.20
C ILE A 215 5.16 -10.24 7.11
N GLU A 216 4.08 -10.58 7.80
CA GLU A 216 3.96 -11.72 8.72
C GLU A 216 2.85 -12.66 8.23
N GLY A 217 3.15 -13.49 7.22
CA GLY A 217 2.18 -14.42 6.65
C GLY A 217 1.01 -13.71 5.97
N ASP A 218 -0.19 -13.81 6.56
CA ASP A 218 -1.43 -13.16 6.08
C ASP A 218 -1.63 -11.74 6.63
N LYS A 219 -0.68 -11.24 7.42
CA LYS A 219 -0.75 -9.95 8.09
C LYS A 219 0.43 -9.06 7.75
N LEU A 220 0.21 -7.76 7.92
CA LEU A 220 1.21 -6.73 7.74
C LEU A 220 1.40 -6.01 9.07
N LYS A 221 2.61 -6.03 9.61
CA LYS A 221 3.00 -5.21 10.75
C LYS A 221 3.57 -3.91 10.22
N VAL A 222 2.96 -2.80 10.60
CA VAL A 222 3.33 -1.45 10.15
C VAL A 222 3.63 -0.59 11.37
N GLU A 223 4.82 -0.01 11.41
CA GLU A 223 5.15 1.05 12.37
C GLU A 223 4.91 2.40 11.70
N ARG A 224 4.16 3.25 12.39
CA ARG A 224 3.67 4.54 11.90
C ARG A 224 4.29 5.67 12.69
N GLU A 225 4.65 6.73 12.00
CA GLU A 225 5.01 8.00 12.62
C GLU A 225 3.73 8.76 12.99
N ILE A 226 3.57 9.08 14.27
CA ILE A 226 2.50 9.90 14.83
C ILE A 226 3.11 11.11 15.54
N ASP A 227 2.31 12.13 15.84
CA ASP A 227 2.82 13.38 16.42
C ASP A 227 3.63 13.19 17.72
N GLY A 228 3.27 12.17 18.52
CA GLY A 228 3.92 11.84 19.78
C GLY A 228 5.01 10.77 19.72
N GLY A 229 5.36 10.25 18.54
CA GLY A 229 6.35 9.18 18.38
C GLY A 229 5.91 8.10 17.39
N LEU A 230 5.97 6.83 17.81
CA LEU A 230 5.73 5.67 16.94
C LEU A 230 4.52 4.86 17.42
N GLU A 231 3.71 4.40 16.46
CA GLU A 231 2.58 3.49 16.70
C GLU A 231 2.75 2.23 15.85
N THR A 232 2.71 1.06 16.47
CA THR A 232 2.76 -0.22 15.74
C THR A 232 1.36 -0.79 15.56
N LEU A 233 0.95 -0.99 14.31
CA LEU A 233 -0.31 -1.64 13.93
C LEU A 233 -0.06 -2.99 13.27
N ARG A 234 -1.05 -3.87 13.35
CA ARG A 234 -1.09 -5.13 12.61
C ARG A 234 -2.36 -5.20 11.77
N LEU A 235 -2.18 -5.16 10.45
CA LEU A 235 -3.24 -5.14 9.46
C LEU A 235 -3.39 -6.53 8.83
N LYS A 236 -4.61 -6.89 8.43
CA LYS A 236 -4.85 -8.10 7.65
C LYS A 236 -4.64 -7.78 6.17
N LEU A 237 -4.03 -8.68 5.40
CA LEU A 237 -3.99 -8.54 3.94
C LEU A 237 -5.36 -8.95 3.33
N PRO A 238 -5.86 -8.23 2.31
CA PRO A 238 -5.22 -7.13 1.59
C PRO A 238 -5.26 -5.78 2.33
N ALA A 239 -4.27 -4.92 2.11
CA ALA A 239 -4.15 -3.63 2.81
C ALA A 239 -3.64 -2.49 1.91
N VAL A 240 -3.74 -1.24 2.38
CA VAL A 240 -3.15 -0.06 1.74
C VAL A 240 -2.15 0.58 2.71
N VAL A 241 -0.95 0.91 2.23
CA VAL A 241 0.09 1.54 3.05
C VAL A 241 0.64 2.78 2.38
N THR A 242 0.83 3.84 3.16
CA THR A 242 1.46 5.08 2.68
C THR A 242 2.85 5.24 3.31
N ALA A 243 3.89 5.38 2.51
CA ALA A 243 5.27 5.52 2.93
C ALA A 243 5.58 6.92 3.46
N ASP A 244 6.21 6.99 4.63
CA ASP A 244 6.85 8.20 5.16
C ASP A 244 8.31 8.30 4.69
N LEU A 245 8.91 9.49 4.82
CA LEU A 245 10.31 9.74 4.48
C LEU A 245 11.30 8.80 5.20
N ARG A 246 10.95 8.33 6.41
CA ARG A 246 11.82 7.49 7.23
C ARG A 246 11.80 6.00 6.86
N LEU A 247 10.91 5.58 5.95
CA LEU A 247 10.74 4.16 5.63
C LEU A 247 12.00 3.52 5.04
N ASN A 248 12.64 4.22 4.11
CA ASN A 248 13.86 3.76 3.47
C ASN A 248 14.60 4.89 2.74
N GLU A 249 15.77 4.55 2.21
CA GLU A 249 16.53 5.39 1.28
C GLU A 249 16.39 4.80 -0.14
N PRO A 250 15.77 5.52 -1.08
CA PRO A 250 15.60 5.06 -2.46
C PRO A 250 16.92 4.86 -3.19
N ARG A 251 17.06 3.75 -3.93
CA ARG A 251 18.25 3.52 -4.75
C ARG A 251 18.23 4.36 -6.03
N TYR A 252 19.41 4.73 -6.50
CA TYR A 252 19.58 5.29 -7.83
C TYR A 252 19.53 4.19 -8.90
N ALA A 253 18.74 4.42 -9.96
CA ALA A 253 18.71 3.52 -11.10
C ALA A 253 20.05 3.56 -11.87
N THR A 254 20.65 2.39 -12.07
CA THR A 254 21.90 2.28 -12.84
C THR A 254 21.64 2.41 -14.35
N LEU A 255 22.61 2.91 -15.12
CA LEU A 255 22.50 3.04 -16.58
C LEU A 255 22.03 1.76 -17.29
N PRO A 256 22.52 0.55 -16.94
CA PRO A 256 22.00 -0.69 -17.53
C PRO A 256 20.52 -0.92 -17.26
N ASN A 257 20.05 -0.59 -16.06
CA ASN A 257 18.64 -0.76 -15.69
C ASN A 257 17.74 0.25 -16.39
N ILE A 258 18.20 1.49 -16.59
CA ILE A 258 17.49 2.50 -17.39
C ILE A 258 17.31 2.01 -18.83
N MET A 259 18.33 1.39 -19.42
CA MET A 259 18.26 0.82 -20.77
C MET A 259 17.32 -0.39 -20.84
N LYS A 260 17.29 -1.23 -19.81
CA LYS A 260 16.33 -2.34 -19.70
C LYS A 260 14.89 -1.85 -19.51
N ALA A 261 14.70 -0.78 -18.74
CA ALA A 261 13.38 -0.19 -18.49
C ALA A 261 12.70 0.30 -19.77
N LYS A 262 13.47 0.82 -20.74
CA LYS A 262 12.93 1.20 -22.07
C LYS A 262 12.31 0.02 -22.85
N LYS A 263 12.73 -1.22 -22.56
CA LYS A 263 12.19 -2.43 -23.20
C LYS A 263 10.99 -3.01 -22.45
N LYS A 264 10.77 -2.64 -21.19
CA LYS A 264 9.64 -3.12 -20.40
C LYS A 264 8.36 -2.46 -20.91
N LYS A 265 7.29 -3.25 -21.00
CA LYS A 265 6.01 -2.78 -21.54
C LYS A 265 5.31 -1.85 -20.53
N ILE A 266 4.81 -0.73 -21.03
CA ILE A 266 3.86 0.13 -20.33
C ILE A 266 2.50 -0.09 -20.98
N GLU A 267 1.54 -0.58 -20.22
CA GLU A 267 0.15 -0.68 -20.66
C GLU A 267 -0.50 0.70 -20.55
N VAL A 268 -1.12 1.19 -21.61
CA VAL A 268 -1.86 2.45 -21.59
C VAL A 268 -3.34 2.13 -21.59
N ILE A 269 -4.06 2.64 -20.60
CA ILE A 269 -5.50 2.49 -20.45
C ILE A 269 -6.14 3.86 -20.26
N LYS A 270 -7.39 4.04 -20.69
CA LYS A 270 -8.11 5.27 -20.42
C LYS A 270 -8.94 5.13 -19.16
N ALA A 271 -9.16 6.23 -18.45
CA ALA A 271 -10.01 6.24 -17.26
C ALA A 271 -11.44 5.72 -17.55
N GLY A 272 -11.97 6.01 -18.74
CA GLY A 272 -13.27 5.51 -19.20
C GLY A 272 -13.34 3.98 -19.32
N ASP A 273 -12.23 3.31 -19.65
CA ASP A 273 -12.17 1.85 -19.77
C ASP A 273 -12.32 1.15 -18.40
N LEU A 274 -12.01 1.87 -17.31
CA LEU A 274 -12.18 1.41 -15.94
C LEU A 274 -13.59 1.73 -15.39
N GLY A 275 -14.44 2.41 -16.16
CA GLY A 275 -15.76 2.86 -15.73
C GLY A 275 -15.70 3.94 -14.65
N VAL A 276 -14.61 4.72 -14.60
CA VAL A 276 -14.43 5.78 -13.60
C VAL A 276 -14.84 7.13 -14.17
N ASP A 277 -15.79 7.77 -13.51
CA ASP A 277 -16.14 9.17 -13.75
C ASP A 277 -15.11 10.10 -13.09
N LEU A 278 -14.46 10.92 -13.93
CA LEU A 278 -13.47 11.91 -13.54
C LEU A 278 -14.08 13.26 -13.12
N THR A 279 -15.40 13.42 -13.16
CA THR A 279 -16.08 14.66 -12.79
C THR A 279 -15.68 15.12 -11.39
N SER A 280 -15.12 16.33 -11.29
CA SER A 280 -14.79 16.97 -10.03
C SER A 280 -15.92 17.88 -9.57
N LYS A 281 -16.19 17.86 -8.26
CA LYS A 281 -17.10 18.81 -7.59
C LYS A 281 -16.34 19.97 -6.93
N LEU A 282 -15.03 20.02 -7.11
CA LEU A 282 -14.16 21.07 -6.61
C LEU A 282 -13.74 21.96 -7.78
N SER A 283 -13.73 23.27 -7.53
CA SER A 283 -13.28 24.27 -8.48
C SER A 283 -12.31 25.21 -7.78
N VAL A 284 -11.11 25.35 -8.33
CA VAL A 284 -10.10 26.29 -7.85
C VAL A 284 -10.49 27.68 -8.37
N VAL A 285 -10.80 28.59 -7.45
CA VAL A 285 -11.22 29.97 -7.79
C VAL A 285 -10.01 30.83 -8.16
N SER A 286 -8.93 30.72 -7.39
CA SER A 286 -7.70 31.49 -7.60
C SER A 286 -6.53 30.85 -6.89
N VAL A 287 -5.33 31.02 -7.46
CA VAL A 287 -4.04 30.68 -6.85
C VAL A 287 -3.23 31.96 -6.71
N GLU A 288 -2.75 32.26 -5.49
CA GLU A 288 -2.04 33.49 -5.16
C GLU A 288 -0.75 33.19 -4.39
N ASP A 289 0.23 34.08 -4.50
CA ASP A 289 1.43 34.01 -3.67
C ASP A 289 1.08 34.25 -2.19
N PRO A 290 1.73 33.54 -1.24
CA PRO A 290 1.56 33.81 0.17
C PRO A 290 2.02 35.24 0.52
N PRO A 291 1.51 35.84 1.61
CA PRO A 291 1.91 37.18 2.02
C PRO A 291 3.42 37.24 2.23
N GLN A 292 4.08 38.19 1.55
CA GLN A 292 5.52 38.38 1.70
C GLN A 292 5.83 38.80 3.13
N ARG A 293 6.72 38.04 3.79
CA ARG A 293 7.19 38.36 5.14
C ARG A 293 8.03 39.64 5.08
N THR A 294 7.76 40.58 5.99
CA THR A 294 8.59 41.77 6.17
C THR A 294 10.04 41.37 6.43
N ALA A 295 10.98 42.07 5.80
CA ALA A 295 12.40 41.80 5.97
C ALA A 295 12.78 41.86 7.46
N GLY A 296 13.47 40.82 7.93
CA GLY A 296 14.01 40.79 9.28
C GLY A 296 15.25 41.67 9.42
N VAL A 297 15.68 41.88 10.67
CA VAL A 297 16.92 42.60 11.01
C VAL A 297 17.97 41.57 11.42
N LYS A 298 19.22 41.77 10.96
CA LYS A 298 20.39 41.01 11.45
C LYS A 298 21.00 41.78 12.62
N VAL A 299 21.31 41.08 13.70
CA VAL A 299 21.97 41.66 14.90
C VAL A 299 23.38 41.07 15.03
N GLU A 300 24.33 41.86 15.50
CA GLU A 300 25.74 41.46 15.60
C GLU A 300 26.05 40.68 16.88
N THR A 301 25.33 40.98 17.97
CA THR A 301 25.57 40.39 19.28
C THR A 301 24.33 39.69 19.85
N THR A 302 24.56 38.76 20.79
CA THR A 302 23.49 38.11 21.55
C THR A 302 22.77 39.07 22.49
N GLU A 303 23.47 40.08 23.01
CA GLU A 303 22.89 41.12 23.86
C GLU A 303 21.86 41.96 23.08
N ASP A 304 22.21 42.36 21.85
CA ASP A 304 21.29 43.08 20.96
C ASP A 304 20.07 42.24 20.60
N LEU A 305 20.24 40.93 20.39
CA LEU A 305 19.13 40.02 20.13
C LEU A 305 18.15 39.99 21.30
N VAL A 306 18.65 39.81 22.52
CA VAL A 306 17.82 39.79 23.74
C VAL A 306 17.15 41.14 23.96
N ALA A 307 17.88 42.25 23.78
CA ALA A 307 17.31 43.60 23.89
C ALA A 307 16.15 43.78 22.90
N LYS A 308 16.34 43.44 21.62
CA LYS A 308 15.29 43.53 20.59
C LYS A 308 14.10 42.64 20.90
N LEU A 309 14.32 41.42 21.39
CA LEU A 309 13.24 40.51 21.77
C LEU A 309 12.43 41.03 22.97
N ARG A 310 13.09 41.66 23.95
CA ARG A 310 12.41 42.32 25.08
C ARG A 310 11.60 43.52 24.62
N GLU A 311 12.16 44.36 23.74
CA GLU A 311 11.46 45.52 23.16
C GLU A 311 10.16 45.10 22.44
N VAL A 312 10.17 43.95 21.75
CA VAL A 312 8.98 43.42 21.06
C VAL A 312 8.11 42.51 21.93
N GLY A 313 8.40 42.40 23.23
CA GLY A 313 7.61 41.62 24.20
C GLY A 313 7.57 40.12 23.90
N ARG A 314 8.64 39.58 23.30
CA ARG A 314 8.76 38.13 23.00
C ARG A 314 9.50 37.36 24.08
N ILE A 315 10.23 38.07 24.94
CA ILE A 315 10.90 37.57 26.14
C ILE A 315 10.86 38.61 27.27
#